data_AF-A0AAV6YC14-F1
#
_entry.id   AF-A0AAV6YC14-F1
#
_cell.length_a   1.000
_cell.length_b   1.000
_cell.length_c   1.000
_cell.angle_alpha   90.00
_cell.angle_beta   90.00
_cell.angle_gamma   90.00
#
_symmetry.space_group_name_H-M   'P 1'
#
loop_
_entity.id
_entity.type
_entity.pdbx_description
1 polymer ?
#
loop_
_entity_poly.entity_id
_entity_poly.type
_entity_poly.pdbx_seq_one_letter_code
_entity_poly.pdbx_strand_id
1 'polypeptide(L)'
;MSVSVLSVVSRFLEEYVSSTPQRLKLLDAYLLYILLTGTMQFLYCMLFGTFPFNPFLSGFTSCVGSFILGVCLQIQINPQNKGYFLGISPERGFCRLSLC
;
A
#
# COMPACT_ATOMS: atom_id res chain seq x y z
N MET A 1 -34.89 3.65 -7.71
CA MET A 1 -33.87 4.21 -6.79
C MET A 1 -32.54 4.08 -7.48
N SER A 2 -32.04 5.15 -8.10
CA SER A 2 -30.70 5.18 -8.70
C SER A 2 -29.70 5.16 -7.56
N VAL A 3 -29.20 3.97 -7.25
CA VAL A 3 -28.07 3.80 -6.34
C VAL A 3 -26.87 4.45 -7.01
N SER A 4 -26.62 5.72 -6.68
CA SER A 4 -25.50 6.46 -7.21
C SER A 4 -24.23 5.78 -6.73
N VAL A 5 -23.32 5.44 -7.65
CA VAL A 5 -21.97 4.92 -7.32
C VAL A 5 -21.28 5.77 -6.26
N LEU A 6 -21.53 7.09 -6.27
CA LEU A 6 -21.06 8.02 -5.24
C LEU A 6 -21.59 7.69 -3.83
N SER A 7 -22.87 7.36 -3.67
CA SER A 7 -23.43 7.02 -2.35
C SER A 7 -22.89 5.69 -1.84
N VAL A 8 -22.62 4.74 -2.74
CA VAL A 8 -22.01 3.46 -2.41
C VAL A 8 -20.57 3.66 -1.91
N VAL A 9 -19.77 4.44 -2.64
CA VAL A 9 -18.39 4.78 -2.25
C VAL A 9 -18.35 5.54 -0.93
N SER A 10 -19.23 6.52 -0.73
CA SER A 10 -19.30 7.27 0.54
C SER A 10 -19.63 6.36 1.72
N ARG A 11 -20.57 5.42 1.57
CA ARG A 11 -20.92 4.46 2.63
C ARG A 11 -19.75 3.52 2.96
N PHE A 12 -19.07 3.00 1.95
CA PHE A 12 -17.87 2.18 2.16
C PHE A 12 -16.73 2.96 2.84
N LEU A 13 -16.52 4.23 2.47
CA LEU A 13 -15.52 5.08 3.13
C LEU A 13 -15.87 5.35 4.60
N GLU A 14 -17.13 5.63 4.89
CA GLU A 14 -17.59 5.91 6.26
C GLU A 14 -17.45 4.68 7.17
N GLU A 15 -17.84 3.51 6.67
CA GLU A 15 -17.66 2.22 7.33
C GLU A 15 -16.17 1.91 7.55
N TYR A 16 -15.35 2.10 6.51
CA TYR A 16 -13.90 1.87 6.56
C TYR A 16 -13.21 2.78 7.58
N VAL A 17 -13.59 4.06 7.63
CA VAL A 17 -13.06 5.03 8.58
C VAL A 17 -13.52 4.69 10.01
N SER A 18 -14.73 4.18 10.22
CA SER A 18 -15.23 3.85 11.54
C SER A 18 -14.60 2.56 12.11
N SER A 19 -14.49 1.51 11.30
CA SER A 19 -14.04 0.19 11.76
C SER A 19 -12.52 0.01 11.81
N THR A 20 -11.74 0.81 11.06
CA THR A 20 -10.29 0.57 10.90
C THR A 20 -9.45 1.38 11.91
N PRO A 21 -8.53 0.75 12.66
CA PRO A 21 -7.68 1.45 13.62
C PRO A 21 -6.69 2.40 12.93
N GLN A 22 -6.32 3.50 13.59
CA GLN A 22 -5.47 4.57 13.03
C GLN A 22 -4.14 4.07 12.43
N ARG A 23 -3.53 3.02 13.01
CA ARG A 23 -2.28 2.45 12.49
C ARG A 23 -2.44 1.76 11.13
N LEU A 24 -3.59 1.10 10.90
CA LEU A 24 -3.89 0.51 9.58
C LEU A 24 -4.13 1.62 8.55
N LYS A 25 -4.82 2.71 8.92
CA LYS A 25 -5.04 3.85 8.01
C LYS A 25 -3.75 4.51 7.57
N LEU A 26 -2.78 4.66 8.48
CA LEU A 26 -1.46 5.21 8.14
C LEU A 26 -0.72 4.31 7.14
N LEU A 27 -0.79 2.99 7.33
CA LEU A 27 -0.19 2.02 6.42
C LEU A 27 -0.86 2.03 5.04
N ASP A 28 -2.18 2.12 5.01
CA ASP A 28 -2.98 2.21 3.79
C ASP A 28 -2.67 3.50 3.01
N ALA A 29 -2.54 4.64 3.69
CA ALA A 29 -2.11 5.90 3.09
C ALA A 29 -0.67 5.81 2.53
N TYR A 30 0.23 5.12 3.21
CA TYR A 30 1.59 4.87 2.74
C TYR A 30 1.63 3.96 1.50
N LEU A 31 0.83 2.87 1.49
CA LEU A 31 0.65 1.99 0.33
C LEU A 31 0.13 2.75 -0.88
N LEU A 32 -0.86 3.62 -0.67
CA LEU A 32 -1.43 4.47 -1.72
C LEU A 32 -0.38 5.45 -2.27
N TYR A 33 0.43 6.05 -1.40
CA TYR A 33 1.55 6.91 -1.80
C TYR A 33 2.59 6.19 -2.68
N ILE A 34 3.01 4.99 -2.30
CA ILE A 34 3.94 4.19 -3.11
C ILE A 34 3.32 3.84 -4.47
N LEU A 35 2.06 3.42 -4.49
CA LEU A 35 1.37 3.06 -5.72
C LEU A 35 1.26 4.24 -6.67
N LEU A 36 0.92 5.42 -6.15
CA LEU A 36 0.89 6.66 -6.92
C LEU A 36 2.28 7.02 -7.46
N THR A 37 3.31 6.87 -6.63
CA THR A 37 4.70 7.15 -7.01
C THR A 37 5.17 6.23 -8.13
N GLY A 38 4.94 4.91 -8.01
CA GLY A 38 5.27 3.94 -9.07
C GLY A 38 4.49 4.18 -10.36
N THR A 39 3.23 4.60 -10.25
CA THR A 39 2.40 4.99 -11.41
C THR A 39 2.95 6.23 -12.11
N MET A 40 3.32 7.26 -11.34
CA MET A 40 3.95 8.47 -11.88
C MET A 40 5.29 8.17 -12.55
N GLN A 41 6.09 7.26 -11.96
CA GLN A 41 7.37 6.84 -12.52
C GLN A 41 7.17 6.08 -13.84
N PHE A 42 6.17 5.20 -13.91
CA PHE A 42 5.79 4.51 -15.14
C PHE A 42 5.31 5.47 -16.22
N LEU A 43 4.43 6.42 -15.88
CA LEU A 43 3.96 7.46 -16.79
C LEU A 43 5.11 8.32 -17.31
N TYR A 44 6.04 8.71 -16.44
CA TYR A 44 7.23 9.47 -16.84
C TYR A 44 8.07 8.71 -17.86
N CYS A 45 8.30 7.42 -17.66
CA CYS A 45 9.01 6.58 -18.64
C CYS A 45 8.25 6.46 -19.96
N MET A 46 6.92 6.39 -19.92
CA MET A 46 6.08 6.28 -21.12
C MET A 46 6.06 7.60 -21.93
N LEU A 47 6.12 8.76 -21.27
CA LEU A 47 6.11 10.08 -21.92
C LEU A 47 7.50 10.54 -22.38
N PHE A 48 8.53 10.38 -21.54
CA PHE A 48 9.87 10.93 -21.77
C PHE A 48 10.91 9.89 -22.20
N GLY A 49 10.54 8.60 -22.23
CA GLY A 49 11.43 7.50 -22.61
C GLY A 49 12.23 6.92 -21.44
N THR A 50 12.99 5.86 -21.72
CA THR A 50 13.64 4.99 -20.72
C THR A 50 15.12 5.29 -20.48
N PHE A 51 15.61 6.51 -20.76
CA PHE A 51 17.02 6.83 -20.62
C PHE A 51 17.27 7.63 -19.33
N PRO A 52 18.00 7.12 -18.31
CA PRO A 52 18.69 5.82 -18.20
C PRO A 52 17.81 4.67 -17.62
N PHE A 53 17.87 3.49 -18.26
CA PHE A 53 16.94 2.38 -17.97
C PHE A 53 17.21 1.67 -16.63
N ASN A 54 18.49 1.46 -16.28
CA ASN A 54 18.86 0.76 -15.05
C ASN A 54 18.39 1.47 -13.77
N PRO A 55 18.61 2.79 -13.61
CA PRO A 55 18.09 3.55 -12.47
C PRO A 55 16.57 3.53 -12.37
N PHE A 56 15.87 3.61 -13.52
CA PHE A 56 14.41 3.50 -13.56
C PHE A 56 13.94 2.13 -13.08
N LEU A 57 14.51 1.04 -13.62
CA LEU A 57 14.14 -0.32 -13.25
C LEU A 57 14.41 -0.59 -11.77
N SER A 58 15.56 -0.13 -11.25
CA SER A 58 15.93 -0.24 -9.84
C SER A 58 14.98 0.53 -8.93
N GLY A 59 14.63 1.77 -9.28
CA GLY A 59 13.68 2.57 -8.51
C GLY A 59 12.27 1.97 -8.54
N PHE A 60 11.78 1.57 -9.71
CA PHE A 60 10.46 0.98 -9.87
C PHE A 60 10.33 -0.35 -9.12
N THR A 61 11.33 -1.24 -9.21
CA THR A 61 11.32 -2.52 -8.50
C THR A 61 11.42 -2.38 -6.99
N SER A 62 12.18 -1.41 -6.46
CA SER A 62 12.18 -1.08 -5.02
C SER A 62 10.80 -0.59 -4.57
N CYS A 63 10.15 0.30 -5.32
CA CYS A 63 8.78 0.73 -5.00
C CYS A 63 7.78 -0.43 -5.00
N VAL A 64 7.84 -1.33 -5.98
CA VAL A 64 6.97 -2.53 -6.03
C VAL A 64 7.27 -3.49 -4.87
N GLY A 65 8.55 -3.69 -4.53
CA GLY A 65 8.97 -4.49 -3.39
C GLY A 65 8.42 -3.97 -2.07
N SER A 66 8.57 -2.66 -1.81
CA SER A 66 8.04 -2.00 -0.62
C SER A 66 6.51 -2.01 -0.57
N PHE A 67 5.82 -1.94 -1.72
CA PHE A 67 4.36 -2.13 -1.80
C PHE A 67 3.95 -3.53 -1.36
N ILE A 68 4.56 -4.58 -1.92
CA ILE A 68 4.24 -5.98 -1.58
C ILE A 68 4.48 -6.23 -0.09
N LEU A 69 5.62 -5.77 0.44
CA LEU A 69 5.93 -5.89 1.87
C LEU A 69 4.93 -5.12 2.75
N GLY A 70 4.48 -3.94 2.30
CA GLY A 70 3.43 -3.16 2.95
C GLY A 70 2.10 -3.90 3.02
N VAL A 71 1.65 -4.53 1.93
CA VAL A 71 0.42 -5.35 1.91
C VAL A 71 0.56 -6.56 2.83
N CYS A 72 1.70 -7.25 2.78
CA CYS A 72 1.98 -8.35 3.71
C CYS A 72 1.94 -7.90 5.17
N LEU A 73 2.42 -6.70 5.48
CA LEU A 73 2.36 -6.13 6.82
C LEU A 73 0.92 -5.84 7.21
N GLN A 74 0.11 -5.25 6.32
CA GLN A 74 -1.32 -4.97 6.55
C GLN A 74 -2.08 -6.21 6.98
N ILE A 75 -1.84 -7.35 6.31
CA ILE A 75 -2.47 -8.63 6.60
C ILE A 75 -2.05 -9.16 7.98
N GLN A 76 -0.78 -8.98 8.36
CA GLN A 76 -0.25 -9.42 9.65
C GLN A 76 -0.73 -8.56 10.84
N ILE A 77 -0.89 -7.24 10.64
CA ILE A 77 -1.33 -6.33 11.69
C ILE A 77 -2.85 -6.33 11.88
N ASN A 78 -3.61 -6.89 10.93
CA ASN A 78 -5.06 -6.98 11.04
C ASN A 78 -5.44 -7.86 12.26
N PRO A 79 -6.18 -7.31 13.25
CA PRO A 79 -6.54 -8.05 14.46
C PRO A 79 -7.34 -9.33 14.19
N GLN A 80 -8.08 -9.41 13.08
CA GLN A 80 -8.83 -10.61 12.70
C GLN A 80 -7.93 -11.79 12.32
N ASN A 81 -6.71 -11.51 11.85
CA ASN A 81 -5.74 -12.53 11.42
C ASN A 81 -4.71 -12.91 12.49
N LYS A 82 -4.80 -12.32 13.70
CA LYS A 82 -3.85 -12.60 14.80
C LYS A 82 -3.77 -14.07 15.19
N GLY A 83 -4.84 -14.85 15.01
CA GLY A 83 -4.85 -16.29 15.31
C GLY A 83 -3.98 -17.12 14.38
N TYR A 84 -3.74 -16.67 13.14
CA TYR A 84 -2.91 -17.36 12.16
C TYR A 84 -1.42 -16.98 12.26
N PHE A 85 -1.13 -15.79 12.80
CA PHE A 85 0.23 -15.25 12.93
C PHE A 85 0.66 -15.18 14.41
N LEU A 86 0.59 -16.32 15.11
CA LEU A 86 1.13 -16.45 16.46
C LEU A 86 2.67 -16.44 16.42
N GLY A 87 3.28 -15.28 16.65
CA GLY A 87 4.74 -15.14 16.83
C GLY A 87 5.45 -14.14 15.90
N ILE A 88 4.73 -13.46 15.00
CA ILE A 88 5.34 -12.43 14.15
C ILE A 88 5.10 -11.06 14.77
N SER A 89 6.14 -10.48 15.36
CA SER A 89 6.07 -9.11 15.89
C SER A 89 5.92 -8.10 14.74
N PRO A 90 5.00 -7.12 14.86
CA PRO A 90 4.83 -6.06 13.85
C PRO A 90 6.12 -5.23 13.64
N GLU A 91 7.01 -5.22 14.62
CA GLU A 91 8.33 -4.57 14.60
C GLU A 91 9.26 -5.18 13.52
N ARG A 92 9.19 -6.50 13.31
CA ARG A 92 9.98 -7.17 12.27
C ARG A 92 9.50 -6.82 10.87
N GLY A 93 8.19 -6.68 10.70
CA GLY A 93 7.60 -6.26 9.43
C GLY A 93 7.95 -4.81 9.09
N PHE A 94 7.94 -3.92 10.10
CA PHE A 94 8.38 -2.53 9.94
C PHE A 94 9.88 -2.42 9.61
N CYS A 95 10.72 -3.22 10.27
CA CYS A 95 12.15 -3.28 9.97
C CYS A 95 12.40 -3.74 8.53
N ARG A 96 11.67 -4.75 8.05
CA ARG A 96 11.79 -5.27 6.68
C ARG A 96 11.31 -4.28 5.61
N LEU A 97 10.32 -3.45 5.94
CA LEU A 97 9.86 -2.35 5.09
C LEU A 97 10.88 -1.20 5.03
N SER A 98 11.51 -0.85 6.16
CA SER A 98 12.46 0.26 6.24
C SER A 98 13.84 -0.04 5.63
N LEU A 99 14.13 -1.32 5.37
CA LEU A 99 15.38 -1.79 4.76
C LEU A 99 15.32 -1.81 3.24
N CYS A 100 14.13 -1.66 2.65
CA CYS A 100 13.83 -1.78 1.23
C CYS A 100 13.58 -0.41 0.59
#